data_AF-A0A937K6N4-F1
#
_entry.id   AF-A0A937K6N4-F1
#
_cell.length_a   1.000
_cell.length_b   1.000
_cell.length_c   1.000
_cell.angle_alpha   90.00
_cell.angle_beta   90.00
_cell.angle_gamma   90.00
#
_symmetry.space_group_name_H-M   'P 1'
#
loop_
_entity.id
_entity.type
_entity.pdbx_description
1 polymer ?
#
loop_
_entity_poly.entity_id
_entity_poly.type
_entity_poly.pdbx_seq_one_letter_code
_entity_poly.pdbx_strand_id
1 'polypeptide(L)'
;MARIDENGRDDAMLDEFFEAGRADAPVPSLDLLARIMADAEGEAVAREHVKPVSRSRRGLFAALAAVIGGWPALAGMATAAAAGVWIGAAQPEALTVLTGGVLSTSASDFELEEIYPGYSAYVTYQEAMSQ
;
A
#
# COMPACT_ATOMS: atom_id res chain seq x y z
N MET A 1 13.80 8.32 22.13
CA MET A 1 15.08 7.66 21.81
C MET A 1 15.15 6.38 22.65
N ALA A 2 14.53 5.28 22.19
CA ALA A 2 14.49 3.97 22.88
C ALA A 2 13.87 2.88 21.95
N ARG A 3 14.63 2.39 20.95
CA ARG A 3 14.25 1.21 20.13
C ARG A 3 15.46 0.43 19.60
N ILE A 4 16.65 0.65 20.16
CA ILE A 4 17.90 0.08 19.63
C ILE A 4 18.38 -1.13 20.45
N ASP A 5 17.71 -1.46 21.55
CA ASP A 5 18.10 -2.53 22.49
C ASP A 5 17.13 -3.71 22.55
N GLU A 6 15.92 -3.60 21.98
CA GLU A 6 14.95 -4.70 21.90
C GLU A 6 15.34 -5.69 20.79
N ASN A 7 15.51 -5.22 19.55
CA ASN A 7 15.84 -6.08 18.41
C ASN A 7 17.14 -6.88 18.60
N GLY A 8 18.18 -6.27 19.17
CA GLY A 8 19.46 -6.96 19.39
C GLY A 8 19.39 -8.05 20.48
N ARG A 9 18.47 -7.90 21.44
CA ARG A 9 18.21 -8.92 22.47
C ARG A 9 17.38 -10.07 21.89
N ASP A 10 16.40 -9.74 21.05
CA ASP A 10 15.57 -10.72 20.36
C ASP A 10 16.39 -11.57 19.38
N ASP A 11 17.28 -10.95 18.60
CA ASP A 11 18.19 -11.65 17.68
C ASP A 11 19.11 -12.62 18.42
N ALA A 12 19.71 -12.19 19.55
CA ALA A 12 20.55 -13.05 20.36
C ALA A 12 19.79 -14.24 20.97
N MET A 13 18.52 -14.02 21.37
CA MET A 13 17.66 -15.08 21.87
C MET A 13 17.27 -16.07 20.77
N LEU A 14 17.00 -15.58 19.55
CA LEU A 14 16.70 -16.43 18.39
C LEU A 14 17.92 -17.27 17.98
N ASP A 15 19.12 -16.70 18.00
CA ASP A 15 20.35 -17.41 17.71
C ASP A 15 20.58 -18.58 18.68
N GLU A 16 20.27 -18.41 19.97
CA GLU A 16 20.32 -19.47 20.98
C GLU A 16 19.34 -20.61 20.64
N PHE A 17 18.10 -20.28 20.25
CA PHE A 17 17.12 -21.28 19.82
C PHE A 17 17.55 -22.03 18.54
N PHE A 18 18.15 -21.34 17.58
CA PHE A 18 18.67 -21.97 16.36
C PHE A 18 19.90 -22.83 16.61
N GLU A 19 20.77 -22.46 17.56
CA GLU A 19 21.88 -23.29 17.99
C GLU A 19 21.39 -24.58 18.65
N ALA A 20 20.42 -24.48 19.56
CA ALA A 20 19.79 -25.64 20.19
C ALA A 20 19.13 -26.56 19.14
N GLY A 21 18.41 -26.00 18.17
CA GLY A 21 17.78 -26.77 17.09
C GLY A 21 18.79 -27.46 16.15
N ARG A 22 19.97 -26.88 15.94
CA ARG A 22 21.05 -27.53 15.17
C ARG A 22 21.73 -28.64 15.95
N ALA A 23 21.88 -28.48 17.26
CA ALA A 23 22.51 -29.48 18.12
C ALA A 23 21.68 -30.79 18.20
N ASP A 24 20.36 -30.68 18.17
CA ASP A 24 19.42 -31.82 18.20
C ASP A 24 18.72 -32.05 16.85
N ALA A 25 19.45 -31.82 15.75
CA ALA A 25 18.88 -32.01 14.43
C ALA A 25 18.55 -33.50 14.18
N PRO A 26 17.27 -33.87 13.96
CA PRO A 26 16.91 -35.26 13.70
C PRO A 26 17.52 -35.73 12.38
N VAL A 27 18.13 -36.91 12.39
CA VAL A 27 18.69 -37.52 11.18
C VAL A 27 17.54 -38.04 10.31
N PRO A 28 17.38 -37.55 9.06
CA PRO A 28 16.32 -38.03 8.18
C PRO A 28 16.55 -39.49 7.80
N SER A 29 15.47 -40.25 7.60
CA SER A 29 15.57 -41.63 7.16
C SER A 29 16.09 -41.72 5.72
N LEU A 30 16.80 -42.81 5.40
CA LEU A 30 17.31 -43.04 4.04
C LEU A 30 16.18 -43.14 3.00
N ASP A 31 15.03 -43.70 3.39
CA ASP A 31 13.85 -43.76 2.52
C ASP A 31 13.33 -42.37 2.15
N LEU A 32 13.26 -41.46 3.13
CA LEU A 32 12.86 -40.07 2.88
C LEU A 32 13.85 -39.37 1.94
N LEU A 33 15.16 -39.54 2.17
CA LEU A 33 16.19 -38.95 1.30
C LEU A 33 16.09 -39.49 -0.13
N ALA A 34 15.86 -40.79 -0.31
CA ALA A 34 15.67 -41.40 -1.63
C ALA A 34 14.45 -40.82 -2.35
N ARG A 35 13.34 -40.60 -1.64
CA ARG A 35 12.13 -39.96 -2.20
C ARG A 35 12.36 -38.50 -2.57
N ILE A 36 13.08 -37.74 -1.73
CA ILE A 36 13.46 -36.35 -2.04
C ILE A 36 14.32 -36.29 -3.30
N MET A 37 15.28 -37.20 -3.45
CA MET A 37 16.13 -37.25 -4.65
C MET A 37 15.31 -37.56 -5.91
N ALA A 38 14.41 -38.55 -5.84
CA ALA A 38 13.54 -38.89 -6.96
C ALA A 38 12.59 -37.72 -7.34
N ASP A 39 12.06 -37.01 -6.35
CA ASP A 39 11.23 -35.81 -6.56
C ASP A 39 12.04 -34.67 -7.18
N ALA A 40 13.25 -34.41 -6.68
CA ALA A 40 14.15 -33.40 -7.21
C ALA A 40 14.56 -33.69 -8.67
N GLU A 41 14.81 -34.95 -9.01
CA GLU A 41 15.06 -35.38 -10.40
C GLU A 41 13.83 -35.14 -11.28
N GLY A 42 12.63 -35.47 -10.81
CA GLY A 42 11.38 -35.19 -11.50
C GLY A 42 11.18 -33.69 -11.77
N GLU A 43 11.45 -32.85 -10.76
CA GLU A 43 11.39 -31.39 -10.87
C GLU A 43 12.47 -30.83 -11.80
N ALA A 44 13.70 -31.35 -11.75
CA ALA A 44 14.79 -30.92 -12.64
C ALA A 44 14.41 -31.17 -14.11
N VAL A 45 13.85 -32.35 -14.40
CA VAL A 45 13.34 -32.69 -15.73
C VAL A 45 12.15 -31.80 -16.09
N ALA A 46 11.18 -31.59 -15.18
CA ALA A 46 10.04 -30.72 -15.44
C ALA A 46 10.47 -29.27 -15.78
N ARG A 47 11.48 -28.75 -15.08
CA ARG A 47 12.06 -27.41 -15.33
C ARG A 47 12.81 -27.33 -16.65
N GLU A 48 13.48 -28.39 -17.08
CA GLU A 48 14.09 -28.46 -18.41
C GLU A 48 13.04 -28.35 -19.52
N HIS A 49 11.84 -28.89 -19.29
CA HIS A 49 10.71 -28.81 -20.22
C HIS A 49 9.92 -27.49 -20.12
N VAL A 50 10.19 -26.63 -19.13
CA VAL A 50 9.69 -25.26 -19.13
C VAL A 50 10.43 -24.51 -20.22
N LYS A 51 9.81 -24.44 -21.42
CA LYS A 51 10.24 -23.51 -22.47
C LYS A 51 10.52 -22.17 -21.81
N PRO A 52 11.68 -21.53 -22.06
CA PRO A 52 11.87 -20.17 -21.59
C PRO A 52 10.68 -19.37 -22.08
N VAL A 53 9.87 -18.88 -21.14
CA VAL A 53 8.79 -17.96 -21.47
C VAL A 53 9.49 -16.86 -22.21
N SER A 54 9.23 -16.77 -23.52
CA SER A 54 9.65 -15.65 -24.34
C SER A 54 9.42 -14.42 -23.47
N ARG A 55 10.47 -13.63 -23.22
CA ARG A 55 10.30 -12.31 -22.60
C ARG A 55 9.53 -11.47 -23.61
N SER A 56 8.22 -11.76 -23.74
CA SER A 56 7.23 -10.81 -24.15
C SER A 56 7.53 -9.59 -23.31
N ARG A 57 7.67 -8.43 -23.97
CA ARG A 57 7.91 -7.15 -23.31
C ARG A 57 6.77 -7.00 -22.29
N ARG A 58 7.02 -7.42 -21.06
CA ARG A 58 6.07 -7.37 -19.96
C ARG A 58 5.70 -5.90 -19.87
N GLY A 59 4.45 -5.57 -20.19
CA GLY A 59 3.97 -4.21 -20.08
C GLY A 59 4.24 -3.67 -18.68
N LEU A 60 4.30 -2.35 -18.52
CA LEU A 60 4.66 -1.70 -17.24
C LEU A 60 3.94 -2.32 -16.03
N PHE A 61 2.67 -2.69 -16.18
CA PHE A 61 1.86 -3.36 -15.15
C PHE A 61 2.35 -4.76 -14.77
N ALA A 62 2.81 -5.56 -15.72
CA ALA A 62 3.37 -6.90 -15.46
C ALA A 62 4.79 -6.84 -14.86
N ALA A 63 5.48 -5.71 -15.04
CA ALA A 63 6.72 -5.40 -14.32
C ALA A 63 6.43 -4.94 -12.89
N LEU A 64 5.44 -4.05 -12.69
CA LEU A 64 4.99 -3.63 -11.36
C LEU A 64 4.52 -4.82 -10.51
N ALA A 65 3.68 -5.69 -11.08
CA ALA A 65 3.21 -6.89 -10.41
C ALA A 65 4.35 -7.87 -10.08
N ALA A 66 5.43 -7.90 -10.87
CA ALA A 66 6.61 -8.70 -10.57
C ALA A 66 7.41 -8.15 -9.37
N VAL A 67 7.52 -6.83 -9.28
CA VAL A 67 8.21 -6.14 -8.16
C VAL A 67 7.41 -6.26 -6.86
N ILE A 68 6.08 -6.28 -6.95
CA ILE A 68 5.16 -6.29 -5.80
C ILE A 68 4.99 -7.71 -5.21
N GLY A 69 5.43 -8.78 -5.90
CA GLY A 69 5.37 -10.16 -5.38
C GLY A 69 4.32 -11.06 -6.04
N GLY A 70 3.81 -10.68 -7.21
CA GLY A 70 2.87 -11.47 -8.00
C GLY A 70 1.40 -11.24 -7.63
N TRP A 71 0.56 -12.19 -8.06
CA TRP A 71 -0.90 -12.13 -7.88
C TRP A 71 -1.37 -12.06 -6.40
N PRO A 72 -0.72 -12.73 -5.42
CA PRO A 72 -1.14 -12.62 -4.02
C PRO A 72 -1.02 -11.20 -3.47
N ALA A 73 0.05 -10.49 -3.82
CA ALA A 73 0.27 -9.12 -3.37
C ALA A 73 -0.70 -8.13 -4.03
N LEU A 74 -1.06 -8.35 -5.29
CA LEU A 74 -2.10 -7.56 -5.98
C LEU A 74 -3.48 -7.77 -5.35
N ALA A 75 -3.83 -9.00 -4.99
CA ALA A 75 -5.06 -9.32 -4.28
C ALA A 75 -5.12 -8.66 -2.89
N GLY A 76 -4.00 -8.64 -2.17
CA GLY A 76 -3.85 -7.91 -0.91
C GLY A 76 -4.05 -6.40 -1.08
N MET A 77 -3.40 -5.80 -2.09
CA MET A 77 -3.56 -4.36 -2.41
C MET A 77 -5.01 -4.00 -2.76
N ALA A 78 -5.68 -4.83 -3.57
CA ALA A 78 -7.09 -4.63 -3.93
C ALA A 78 -8.00 -4.74 -2.70
N THR A 79 -7.76 -5.72 -1.82
CA THR A 79 -8.51 -5.90 -0.58
C THR A 79 -8.29 -4.73 0.37
N ALA A 80 -7.05 -4.24 0.51
CA ALA A 80 -6.73 -3.07 1.32
C ALA A 80 -7.41 -1.80 0.79
N ALA A 81 -7.47 -1.62 -0.54
CA ALA A 81 -8.20 -0.51 -1.15
C ALA A 81 -9.71 -0.61 -0.88
N ALA A 82 -10.31 -1.80 -1.04
CA ALA A 82 -11.72 -2.03 -0.73
C ALA A 82 -12.02 -1.79 0.75
N ALA A 83 -11.16 -2.24 1.66
CA ALA A 83 -11.27 -1.98 3.09
C ALA A 83 -11.13 -0.48 3.41
N GLY A 84 -10.21 0.23 2.74
CA GLY A 84 -10.07 1.69 2.87
C GLY A 84 -11.32 2.44 2.45
N VAL A 85 -11.95 2.04 1.33
CA VAL A 85 -13.23 2.60 0.87
C VAL A 85 -14.35 2.29 1.86
N TRP A 86 -14.43 1.05 2.33
CA TRP A 86 -15.45 0.63 3.32
C TRP A 86 -15.35 1.43 4.62
N ILE A 87 -14.12 1.59 5.14
CA ILE A 87 -13.86 2.37 6.36
C ILE A 87 -14.13 3.86 6.12
N GLY A 88 -13.74 4.41 4.97
CA GLY A 88 -13.94 5.82 4.65
C GLY A 88 -15.41 6.20 4.41
N ALA A 89 -16.21 5.29 3.86
CA ALA A 89 -17.64 5.51 3.63
C ALA A 89 -18.47 5.48 4.93
N ALA A 90 -18.00 4.77 5.95
CA ALA A 90 -18.61 4.76 7.28
C ALA A 90 -18.19 6.00 8.07
N GLN A 91 -18.57 7.20 7.60
CA GLN A 91 -18.40 8.40 8.40
C GLN A 91 -19.41 8.38 9.56
N PRO A 92 -18.98 8.39 10.84
CA PRO A 92 -19.89 8.61 11.94
C PRO A 92 -20.55 9.99 11.82
N GLU A 93 -21.86 10.07 12.13
CA GLU A 93 -22.71 11.27 12.06
C GLU A 93 -22.02 12.54 12.62
N ALA A 94 -21.16 12.37 13.63
CA ALA A 94 -20.39 13.43 14.28
C ALA A 94 -19.39 14.14 13.35
N LEU A 95 -18.81 13.44 12.37
CA LEU A 95 -17.90 14.03 11.39
C LEU A 95 -18.65 14.81 10.31
N THR A 96 -19.92 14.48 10.03
CA THR A 96 -20.78 15.21 9.10
C THR A 96 -21.12 16.60 9.65
N VAL A 97 -21.36 16.71 10.97
CA VAL A 97 -21.58 18.00 11.65
C VAL A 97 -20.29 18.84 11.71
N LEU A 98 -19.14 18.21 11.99
CA LEU A 98 -17.86 18.91 12.06
C LEU A 98 -17.38 19.40 10.68
N THR A 99 -17.48 18.56 9.64
CA THR A 99 -17.13 18.94 8.27
C THR A 99 -18.13 19.94 7.69
N GLY A 100 -19.43 19.80 7.98
CA GLY A 100 -20.45 20.80 7.65
C GLY A 100 -20.16 22.16 8.27
N GLY A 101 -19.76 22.22 9.55
CA GLY A 101 -19.39 23.46 10.23
C GLY A 101 -18.08 24.07 9.71
N VAL A 102 -17.04 23.27 9.51
CA VAL A 102 -15.72 23.72 9.03
C VAL A 102 -15.74 24.13 7.55
N LEU A 103 -16.44 23.40 6.69
CA LEU A 103 -16.61 23.76 5.28
C LEU A 103 -17.59 24.94 5.12
N SER A 104 -18.63 25.04 5.95
CA SER A 104 -19.54 26.20 5.94
C SER A 104 -18.86 27.48 6.40
N THR A 105 -18.00 27.46 7.43
CA THR A 105 -17.26 28.65 7.86
C THR A 105 -16.20 29.07 6.85
N SER A 106 -15.63 28.11 6.11
CA SER A 106 -14.67 28.39 5.04
C SER A 106 -15.37 28.97 3.81
N ALA A 107 -16.55 28.45 3.44
CA ALA A 107 -17.31 28.92 2.29
C ALA A 107 -17.94 30.30 2.48
N SER A 108 -18.30 30.67 3.71
CA SER A 108 -18.81 32.02 4.03
C SER A 108 -17.73 33.09 4.10
N ASP A 109 -16.45 32.72 4.24
CA ASP A 109 -15.32 33.68 4.25
C ASP A 109 -14.84 34.03 2.83
N PHE A 110 -15.19 33.21 1.83
CA PHE A 110 -15.01 33.50 0.41
C PHE A 110 -16.31 34.06 -0.20
N GLU A 111 -17.04 34.90 0.55
CA GLU A 111 -18.10 35.72 -0.02
C GLU A 111 -17.51 36.53 -1.18
N LEU A 112 -17.85 36.14 -2.41
CA LEU A 112 -18.23 36.86 -3.63
C LEU A 112 -17.85 38.35 -3.86
N GLU A 113 -17.41 39.09 -2.85
CA GLU A 113 -16.85 40.45 -2.88
C GLU A 113 -15.61 40.55 -3.80
N GLU A 114 -14.81 39.49 -3.90
CA GLU A 114 -13.57 39.46 -4.69
C GLU A 114 -13.80 39.23 -6.19
N ILE A 115 -14.99 38.80 -6.63
CA ILE A 115 -15.22 38.42 -8.04
C ILE A 115 -15.46 39.63 -8.96
N TYR A 116 -15.68 40.85 -8.45
CA TYR A 116 -15.69 42.02 -9.34
C TYR A 116 -15.34 43.35 -8.65
N PRO A 117 -14.04 43.69 -8.50
CA PRO A 117 -13.59 44.96 -7.93
C PRO A 117 -13.87 46.19 -8.83
N GLY A 118 -14.67 46.04 -9.90
CA GLY A 118 -15.05 47.11 -10.82
C GLY A 118 -16.46 47.68 -10.64
N TYR A 119 -17.41 46.97 -10.00
CA TYR A 119 -18.83 47.38 -10.07
C TYR A 119 -19.12 48.64 -9.26
N SER A 120 -18.51 48.77 -8.08
CA SER A 120 -18.59 49.97 -7.25
C SER A 120 -17.91 51.19 -7.91
N ALA A 121 -16.83 50.95 -8.66
CA ALA A 121 -16.18 52.00 -9.44
C ALA A 121 -17.10 52.53 -10.56
N TYR A 122 -17.79 51.66 -11.32
CA TYR A 122 -18.70 52.12 -12.39
C TYR A 122 -19.87 52.97 -11.88
N VAL A 123 -20.46 52.62 -10.73
CA VAL A 123 -21.57 53.38 -10.15
C VAL A 123 -21.12 54.77 -9.72
N THR A 124 -19.97 54.87 -9.04
CA THR A 124 -19.41 56.16 -8.59
C THR A 124 -18.98 57.06 -9.76
N TYR A 125 -18.43 56.51 -10.85
CA TYR A 125 -18.14 57.29 -12.06
C TYR A 125 -19.41 57.81 -12.75
N GLN A 126 -20.49 57.04 -12.76
CA GLN A 126 -21.75 57.46 -13.37
C GLN A 126 -22.40 58.61 -12.57
N GLU A 127 -22.29 58.55 -11.24
CA GLU A 127 -22.81 59.58 -10.34
C GLU A 127 -22.00 60.90 -10.45
N ALA A 128 -20.68 60.81 -10.67
CA ALA A 128 -19.82 61.97 -10.87
C ALA A 128 -20.03 62.69 -12.22
N MET A 129 -20.52 62.01 -13.26
CA MET A 129 -20.88 62.64 -14.54
C MET A 129 -22.31 63.23 -14.55
N SER A 130 -23.09 62.98 -13.50
CA SER A 130 -24.48 63.44 -13.35
C SER A 130 -24.61 64.73 -12.53
N GLN A 131 -23.51 65.40 -12.19
CA GLN A 131 -23.50 66.73 -11.56
C GLN A 131 -22.98 67.81 -12.51
#